data_AF-A0A0W0G3P8-F1
#
_entry.id   AF-A0A0W0G3P8-F1
#
_cell.length_a   1.000
_cell.length_b   1.000
_cell.length_c   1.000
_cell.angle_alpha   90.00
_cell.angle_beta   90.00
_cell.angle_gamma   90.00
#
_symmetry.space_group_name_H-M   'P 1'
#
loop_
_entity.id
_entity.type
_entity.pdbx_description
1 polymer ?
#
loop_
_entity_poly.entity_id
_entity_poly.type
_entity_poly.pdbx_seq_one_letter_code
_entity_poly.pdbx_strand_id
1 'polypeptide(L)'
;MATRNREKAQEAIKSLKKDKSWKDKGGEVVWLRLNSSDPREAKKAVKEFLSKEKRLDVLMNNATLLFDTPFEKTVDGPLNTIIVNYISLYIFTDTVTSDDFHSLG
;
A
#
# COMPACT_ATOMS: atom_id res chain seq x y z
N MET A 1 -6.41 3.82 2.17
CA MET A 1 -6.11 3.73 0.72
C MET A 1 -4.60 3.91 0.51
N ALA A 2 -3.89 2.80 0.34
CA ALA A 2 -2.44 2.81 0.15
C ALA A 2 -2.10 2.91 -1.34
N THR A 3 -1.52 4.04 -1.77
CA THR A 3 -1.17 4.28 -3.19
C THR A 3 0.01 5.25 -3.34
N ARG A 4 0.61 5.29 -4.54
CA ARG A 4 1.78 6.15 -4.82
C ARG A 4 1.45 7.60 -5.14
N ASN A 5 0.23 7.89 -5.61
CA ASN A 5 -0.18 9.23 -6.03
C ASN A 5 -1.23 9.79 -5.06
N ARG A 6 -0.88 10.87 -4.37
CA ARG A 6 -1.70 11.46 -3.30
C ARG A 6 -2.95 12.11 -3.85
N GLU A 7 -2.80 12.86 -4.94
CA GLU A 7 -3.85 13.67 -5.54
C GLU A 7 -5.00 12.78 -6.02
N LYS A 8 -4.67 11.74 -6.81
CA LYS A 8 -5.64 10.74 -7.28
C LYS A 8 -6.32 9.99 -6.13
N ALA A 9 -5.57 9.67 -5.07
CA ALA A 9 -6.14 9.02 -3.89
C ALA A 9 -7.14 9.93 -3.17
N GLN A 10 -6.80 11.21 -2.98
CA GLN A 10 -7.68 12.19 -2.35
C GLN A 10 -8.94 12.44 -3.18
N GLU A 11 -8.81 12.49 -4.50
CA GLU A 11 -9.97 12.57 -5.41
C GLU A 11 -10.87 11.35 -5.29
N ALA A 12 -10.30 10.13 -5.30
CA ALA A 12 -11.06 8.90 -5.12
C ALA A 12 -11.78 8.85 -3.77
N ILE A 13 -11.10 9.25 -2.68
CA ILE A 13 -11.69 9.33 -1.34
C ILE A 13 -12.83 10.37 -1.30
N LYS A 14 -12.66 11.53 -1.93
CA LYS A 14 -13.71 12.56 -2.04
C LYS A 14 -14.92 12.04 -2.82
N SER A 15 -14.69 11.29 -3.90
CA SER A 15 -15.76 10.67 -4.70
C SER A 15 -16.52 9.63 -3.87
N LEU A 16 -15.81 8.72 -3.19
CA LEU A 16 -16.40 7.71 -2.31
C LEU A 16 -17.27 8.33 -1.21
N LYS A 17 -16.82 9.42 -0.58
CA LYS A 17 -17.60 10.12 0.45
C LYS A 17 -18.92 10.71 -0.04
N LYS A 18 -19.08 10.92 -1.35
CA LYS A 18 -20.33 11.39 -1.97
C LYS A 18 -21.26 10.25 -2.40
N ASP A 19 -20.75 9.03 -2.50
CA ASP A 19 -21.52 7.86 -2.90
C ASP A 19 -22.56 7.50 -1.83
N LYS A 20 -23.83 7.34 -2.24
CA LYS A 20 -24.93 7.02 -1.32
C LYS A 20 -24.76 5.65 -0.64
N SER A 21 -24.06 4.71 -1.28
CA SER A 21 -23.76 3.40 -0.70
C SER A 21 -22.80 3.48 0.48
N TRP A 22 -21.94 4.51 0.51
CA TRP A 22 -20.98 4.77 1.57
C TRP A 22 -21.49 5.81 2.58
N LYS A 23 -22.28 6.78 2.12
CA LYS A 23 -22.82 7.85 2.96
C LYS A 23 -23.54 7.24 4.18
N ASP A 24 -23.24 7.80 5.36
CA ASP A 24 -23.83 7.42 6.65
C ASP A 24 -23.50 5.99 7.15
N LYS A 25 -22.57 5.26 6.49
CA LYS A 25 -22.11 3.93 6.95
C LYS A 25 -21.06 3.97 8.07
N GLY A 26 -20.53 5.15 8.38
CA GLY A 26 -19.42 5.32 9.33
C GLY A 26 -18.06 4.91 8.77
N GLY A 27 -16.99 5.16 9.53
CA GLY A 27 -15.62 4.84 9.16
C GLY A 27 -14.91 5.93 8.34
N GLU A 28 -13.59 5.77 8.22
CA GLU A 28 -12.72 6.72 7.52
C GLU A 28 -11.84 5.98 6.50
N VAL A 29 -11.63 6.63 5.35
CA VAL A 29 -10.60 6.21 4.39
C VAL A 29 -9.47 7.23 4.42
N VAL A 30 -8.34 6.84 4.99
CA VAL A 30 -7.12 7.66 5.07
C VAL A 30 -6.16 7.26 3.96
N TRP A 31 -5.51 8.23 3.33
CA TRP A 31 -4.43 7.95 2.38
C TRP A 31 -3.16 7.52 3.12
N LEU A 32 -2.53 6.45 2.63
CA LEU A 32 -1.23 5.97 3.08
C LEU A 32 -0.28 5.98 1.87
N ARG A 33 0.89 6.57 2.01
CA ARG A 33 1.86 6.57 0.90
C ARG A 33 2.44 5.16 0.76
N LEU A 34 2.25 4.56 -0.41
CA LEU A 34 2.85 3.26 -0.76
C LEU A 34 3.27 3.26 -2.23
N ASN A 35 4.57 3.08 -2.49
CA ASN A 35 5.10 2.85 -3.83
C ASN A 35 5.68 1.44 -3.94
N SER A 36 4.95 0.52 -4.57
CA SER A 36 5.37 -0.87 -4.71
C SER A 36 6.54 -1.08 -5.69
N SER A 37 7.01 -0.05 -6.40
CA SER A 37 8.21 -0.18 -7.24
C SER A 37 9.51 -0.23 -6.43
N ASP A 38 9.46 -0.07 -5.11
CA ASP A 38 10.60 -0.15 -4.21
C ASP A 38 10.19 -0.85 -2.88
N PRO A 39 10.76 -2.02 -2.55
CA PRO A 39 10.43 -2.74 -1.31
C PRO A 39 10.75 -1.95 -0.03
N ARG A 40 11.68 -1.00 -0.07
CA ARG A 40 12.01 -0.12 1.08
C ARG A 40 10.85 0.82 1.40
N GLU A 41 10.11 1.27 0.38
CA GLU A 41 8.92 2.10 0.55
C GLU A 41 7.76 1.30 1.16
N ALA A 42 7.66 0.00 0.87
CA ALA A 42 6.69 -0.87 1.53
C ALA A 42 6.93 -0.94 3.06
N LYS A 43 8.19 -1.10 3.50
CA LYS A 43 8.53 -1.06 4.93
C LYS A 43 8.20 0.29 5.59
N LYS A 44 8.46 1.41 4.90
CA LYS A 44 8.11 2.75 5.40
C LYS A 44 6.59 2.91 5.54
N ALA A 45 5.83 2.40 4.57
CA ALA A 45 4.37 2.43 4.63
C ALA A 45 3.82 1.64 5.82
N VAL A 46 4.42 0.49 6.15
CA VAL A 46 4.04 -0.27 7.36
C VAL A 46 4.34 0.53 8.64
N LYS A 47 5.50 1.19 8.74
CA LYS A 47 5.81 2.07 9.89
C LYS A 47 4.79 3.21 10.02
N GLU A 48 4.45 3.86 8.91
CA GLU A 48 3.43 4.92 8.91
C GLU A 48 2.04 4.36 9.30
N PHE A 49 1.67 3.18 8.81
CA PHE A 49 0.42 2.51 9.18
C PHE A 49 0.36 2.23 10.69
N LEU A 50 1.41 1.63 11.27
CA LEU A 50 1.47 1.30 12.69
C LEU A 50 1.53 2.53 13.60
N SER A 51 2.03 3.67 13.09
CA SER A 51 1.96 4.93 13.84
C SER A 51 0.53 5.48 13.99
N LYS A 52 -0.41 4.98 13.17
CA LYS A 52 -1.81 5.43 13.13
C LYS A 52 -2.78 4.38 13.67
N GLU A 53 -2.47 3.10 13.48
CA GLU A 53 -3.35 1.98 13.76
C GLU A 53 -2.64 0.93 14.62
N LYS A 54 -3.36 0.35 15.60
CA LYS A 54 -2.81 -0.65 16.52
C LYS A 54 -2.91 -2.08 16.00
N ARG A 55 -3.71 -2.31 14.97
CA ARG A 55 -4.04 -3.65 14.46
C ARG A 55 -4.39 -3.58 12.99
N LEU A 56 -4.06 -4.64 12.26
CA LEU A 56 -4.49 -4.87 10.88
C LEU A 56 -5.48 -6.03 10.86
N ASP A 57 -6.73 -5.77 10.45
CA ASP A 57 -7.76 -6.80 10.29
C ASP A 57 -7.68 -7.50 8.94
N VAL A 58 -7.53 -6.72 7.86
CA VAL A 58 -7.60 -7.20 6.48
C VAL A 58 -6.55 -6.47 5.65
N LEU A 59 -5.72 -7.24 4.94
CA LEU A 59 -4.79 -6.74 3.92
C LEU A 59 -5.28 -7.13 2.53
N MET A 60 -5.52 -6.14 1.67
CA MET A 60 -5.91 -6.36 0.27
C MET A 60 -4.75 -6.05 -0.68
N ASN A 61 -4.05 -7.09 -1.12
CA ASN A 61 -2.96 -7.00 -2.10
C ASN A 61 -3.50 -6.86 -3.53
N ASN A 62 -4.01 -5.68 -3.86
CA ASN A 62 -4.67 -5.41 -5.15
C ASN A 62 -3.76 -4.73 -6.20
N ALA A 63 -2.67 -4.09 -5.78
CA ALA A 63 -1.83 -3.32 -6.71
C ALA A 63 -1.13 -4.25 -7.72
N THR A 64 -1.26 -3.95 -9.02
CA THR A 64 -0.63 -4.72 -10.10
C THR A 64 -0.13 -3.76 -11.19
N LEU A 65 1.03 -4.06 -11.74
CA LEU A 65 1.57 -3.52 -12.98
C LEU A 65 1.48 -4.61 -14.06
N LEU A 66 0.75 -4.33 -15.15
CA LEU A 66 0.55 -5.25 -16.26
C LEU A 66 1.62 -5.09 -17.36
N PHE A 67 1.78 -6.15 -18.16
CA PHE A 67 2.87 -6.40 -19.12
C PHE A 67 3.04 -5.42 -20.28
N ASP A 68 2.23 -4.36 -20.39
CA ASP A 68 2.44 -3.28 -21.37
C ASP A 68 3.43 -2.21 -20.85
N THR A 69 4.27 -2.60 -19.90
CA THR A 69 5.41 -1.78 -19.45
C THR A 69 6.66 -2.23 -20.21
N PRO A 70 7.52 -1.30 -20.65
CA PRO A 70 8.79 -1.69 -21.28
C PRO A 70 9.56 -2.63 -20.36
N PHE A 71 10.39 -3.51 -20.94
CA PHE A 71 11.26 -4.39 -20.17
C PHE A 71 12.25 -3.53 -19.37
N GLU A 72 11.86 -3.18 -18.15
CA GLU A 72 12.61 -2.31 -17.26
C GLU A 72 13.05 -3.08 -16.03
N LYS A 73 14.37 -3.14 -15.86
CA LYS A 73 14.96 -3.56 -14.60
C LYS A 73 14.85 -2.41 -13.61
N THR A 74 14.52 -2.75 -12.37
CA THR A 74 14.65 -1.82 -11.25
C THR A 74 16.12 -1.50 -10.98
N VAL A 75 16.36 -0.47 -10.17
CA VAL A 75 17.72 -0.08 -9.74
C VAL A 75 18.52 -1.23 -9.13
N ASP A 76 17.83 -2.22 -8.55
CA ASP A 76 18.43 -3.38 -7.89
C ASP A 76 18.58 -4.61 -8.82
N GLY A 77 18.11 -4.53 -10.08
CA GLY A 77 18.29 -5.56 -11.11
C GLY A 77 17.06 -6.38 -11.52
N PRO A 78 16.13 -6.78 -10.62
CA PRO A 78 14.91 -7.51 -10.98
C PRO A 78 13.96 -6.72 -11.86
N LEU A 79 13.07 -7.43 -12.55
CA LEU A 79 11.99 -6.83 -13.34
C LEU A 79 11.04 -6.03 -12.46
N ASN A 80 10.69 -4.84 -12.91
CA ASN A 80 9.78 -3.95 -12.20
C ASN A 80 8.42 -4.61 -11.90
N THR A 81 7.92 -5.44 -12.81
CA THR A 81 6.67 -6.20 -12.61
C THR A 81 6.75 -7.17 -11.44
N ILE A 82 7.90 -7.86 -11.26
CA ILE A 82 8.12 -8.77 -10.12
C ILE A 82 8.22 -7.97 -8.81
N ILE A 83 8.87 -6.81 -8.85
CA ILE A 83 9.00 -5.94 -7.67
C ILE A 83 7.64 -5.42 -7.23
N VAL A 84 6.84 -4.88 -8.15
CA VAL A 84 5.52 -4.30 -7.87
C VAL A 84 4.51 -5.35 -7.44
N ASN A 85 4.40 -6.45 -8.20
CA ASN A 85 3.29 -7.40 -8.04
C ASN A 85 3.56 -8.47 -6.98
N TYR A 86 4.82 -8.69 -6.61
CA TYR A 86 5.20 -9.77 -5.72
C TYR A 86 6.07 -9.31 -4.56
N ILE A 87 7.29 -8.85 -4.81
CA ILE A 87 8.29 -8.62 -3.75
C ILE A 87 7.82 -7.55 -2.76
N SER A 88 7.36 -6.39 -3.24
CA SER A 88 6.94 -5.31 -2.35
C SER A 88 5.68 -5.65 -1.54
N LEU A 89 4.76 -6.43 -2.11
CA LEU A 89 3.55 -6.89 -1.41
C LEU A 89 3.87 -7.96 -0.36
N TYR A 90 4.79 -8.87 -0.69
CA TYR A 90 5.33 -9.84 0.28
C TYR A 90 6.02 -9.10 1.43
N ILE A 91 6.92 -8.16 1.15
CA ILE A 91 7.61 -7.38 2.19
C ILE A 91 6.63 -6.61 3.06
N PHE A 92 5.57 -6.00 2.49
CA PHE A 92 4.54 -5.34 3.29
C PHE A 92 3.87 -6.34 4.25
N THR A 93 3.46 -7.50 3.71
CA THR A 93 2.78 -8.56 4.48
C THR A 93 3.68 -9.07 5.60
N ASP A 94 4.89 -9.48 5.27
CA ASP A 94 5.90 -9.98 6.22
C ASP A 94 6.18 -8.95 7.32
N THR A 95 6.43 -7.69 6.96
CA THR A 95 6.77 -6.63 7.91
C THR A 95 5.62 -6.34 8.89
N VAL A 96 4.36 -6.40 8.43
CA VAL A 96 3.20 -6.11 9.30
C VAL A 96 2.79 -7.32 10.16
N THR A 97 3.27 -8.53 9.84
CA THR A 97 3.00 -9.75 10.61
C THR A 97 4.19 -10.25 11.43
N SER A 98 5.39 -9.72 11.22
CA SER A 98 6.60 -10.16 11.93
C SER A 98 6.63 -9.72 13.40
N ASP A 99 7.01 -10.64 14.30
CA ASP A 99 7.14 -10.40 15.74
C ASP A 99 8.15 -9.30 16.08
N ASP A 100 9.22 -9.16 15.27
CA ASP A 100 10.25 -8.14 15.41
C ASP A 100 9.68 -6.72 15.35
N PHE A 101 8.54 -6.51 14.68
CA PHE A 101 7.91 -5.21 14.53
C PHE A 101 6.95 -4.83 15.67
N HIS A 102 6.45 -5.81 16.44
CA HIS A 102 5.67 -5.55 17.65
C HIS A 102 6.53 -5.09 18.84
N SER A 103 7.86 -5.27 18.77
CA SER A 103 8.81 -4.85 19.81
C SER A 103 9.21 -3.36 19.78
N LEU A 104 8.79 -2.62 18.75
CA LEU A 104 9.14 -1.20 18.53
C LEU A 104 8.02 -0.22 18.94
N GLY A 105 6.92 -0.71 19.54
CA GLY A 105 5.77 0.06 20.00
C GLY A 105 5.69 0.19 21.52
#